data_AF-A0A260W5M3-F1
#
_entry.id   AF-A0A260W5M3-F1
#
_cell.length_a   1.000
_cell.length_b   1.000
_cell.length_c   1.000
_cell.angle_alpha   90.00
_cell.angle_beta   90.00
_cell.angle_gamma   90.00
#
_symmetry.space_group_name_H-M   'P 1'
#
loop_
_entity.id
_entity.type
_entity.pdbx_description
1 polymer ?
#
loop_
_entity_poly.entity_id
_entity_poly.type
_entity_poly.pdbx_seq_one_letter_code
_entity_poly.pdbx_strand_id
1 'polypeptide(L)' 'MHDHVTAQFPHGDGPSEDVLNEFGVSRQAFVGRLREILLRNPPAALDDVDVARVLAACS' A
#
# COMPACT_ATOMS: atom_id res chain seq x y z
N MET A 1 2.42 27.43 14.40
CA MET A 1 3.48 26.53 13.92
C MET A 1 2.78 25.40 13.19
N HIS A 2 2.75 25.43 11.85
CA HIS A 2 2.13 24.36 11.05
C HIS A 2 3.03 23.14 11.18
N ASP A 3 2.56 22.14 11.93
CA ASP A 3 3.21 20.84 12.03
C ASP A 3 3.18 20.22 10.63
N HIS A 4 4.28 20.33 9.90
CA HIS A 4 4.52 19.57 8.68
C HIS A 4 4.65 18.11 9.11
N VAL A 5 3.52 17.44 9.32
CA VAL A 5 3.45 15.99 9.16
C VAL A 5 3.82 15.77 7.71
N THR A 6 5.11 15.56 7.45
CA THR A 6 5.52 14.81 6.27
C THR A 6 4.73 13.52 6.39
N ALA A 7 3.67 13.39 5.60
CA ALA A 7 2.98 12.13 5.35
C ALA A 7 4.00 11.26 4.59
N GLN A 8 5.04 10.87 5.30
CA GLN A 8 6.08 10.02 4.80
C GLN A 8 5.41 8.68 4.66
N PHE A 9 5.26 8.28 3.40
CA PHE A 9 4.70 7.01 3.01
C PHE A 9 5.29 5.91 3.92
N PRO A 10 4.47 4.99 4.48
CA PRO A 10 4.92 4.11 5.55
C PRO A 10 6.23 3.41 5.21
N HIS A 11 7.24 3.56 6.08
CA HIS A 11 8.54 2.87 6.00
C HIS A 11 8.46 1.39 6.43
N GLY A 12 7.29 0.74 6.32
CA GLY A 12 7.04 -0.59 6.89
C GLY A 12 6.67 -1.66 5.85
N ASP A 13 6.90 -2.92 6.21
CA ASP A 13 6.53 -4.14 5.47
C ASP A 13 5.00 -4.38 5.41
N GLY A 14 4.24 -3.40 4.92
CA GLY A 14 2.80 -3.52 4.71
C GLY A 14 2.03 -4.04 5.94
N PRO A 15 0.79 -4.55 5.77
CA PRO A 15 0.10 -5.26 6.83
C PRO A 15 0.70 -6.66 7.06
N SER A 16 0.87 -7.05 8.33
CA SER A 16 1.28 -8.41 8.72
C SER A 16 0.24 -9.47 8.32
N GLU A 17 0.66 -10.74 8.20
CA GLU A 17 -0.27 -11.83 7.88
C GLU A 17 -1.36 -12.02 8.94
N ASP A 18 -1.05 -11.79 10.22
CA ASP A 18 -2.01 -11.89 11.32
C ASP A 18 -3.20 -10.94 11.11
N VAL A 19 -2.91 -9.67 10.83
CA VAL A 19 -3.90 -8.63 10.50
C VAL A 19 -4.72 -9.05 9.28
N LEU A 20 -4.08 -9.54 8.22
CA LEU A 20 -4.80 -9.98 7.01
C LEU A 20 -5.75 -11.16 7.30
N ASN A 21 -5.30 -12.10 8.13
CA ASN A 21 -6.09 -13.27 8.54
C ASN A 21 -7.28 -12.89 9.44
N GLU A 22 -7.15 -11.87 10.31
CA GLU A 22 -8.27 -11.34 11.10
C GLU A 22 -9.43 -10.86 10.20
N PHE A 23 -9.12 -10.32 9.03
CA PHE A 23 -10.11 -9.91 8.02
C PHE A 23 -10.49 -11.04 7.05
N GLY A 24 -9.95 -12.25 7.20
CA GLY A 24 -10.17 -13.37 6.28
C GLY A 24 -9.61 -13.12 4.87
N VAL A 25 -8.58 -12.26 4.76
CA VAL A 25 -7.97 -11.87 3.49
C VAL A 25 -6.60 -12.54 3.38
N SER A 26 -6.31 -13.18 2.25
CA SER A 26 -4.95 -13.66 1.97
C SER A 26 -4.06 -12.54 1.42
N ARG A 27 -2.76 -12.54 1.74
CA ARG A 27 -1.79 -11.58 1.21
C ARG A 27 -1.86 -11.43 -0.32
N GLN A 28 -1.94 -12.55 -1.03
CA GLN A 28 -2.06 -12.54 -2.49
C GLN A 28 -3.35 -11.82 -2.98
N ALA A 29 -4.48 -12.05 -2.31
CA ALA A 29 -5.75 -11.39 -2.64
C ALA A 29 -5.70 -9.89 -2.33
N PHE A 30 -5.06 -9.52 -1.22
CA PHE A 30 -4.82 -8.13 -0.83
C PHE A 30 -3.97 -7.39 -1.88
N VAL A 31 -2.77 -7.92 -2.19
CA VAL A 31 -1.86 -7.31 -3.18
C VAL A 31 -2.52 -7.22 -4.55
N GLY A 32 -3.28 -8.24 -4.95
CA GLY A 32 -4.03 -8.25 -6.20
C GLY A 32 -5.05 -7.11 -6.27
N ARG A 33 -5.82 -6.88 -5.20
CA ARG A 33 -6.77 -5.76 -5.13
C ARG A 33 -6.11 -4.41 -5.02
N LEU A 34 -5.03 -4.30 -4.27
CA LEU A 34 -4.27 -3.06 -4.17
C LEU A 34 -3.72 -2.63 -5.54
N ARG A 35 -3.15 -3.58 -6.29
CA ARG A 35 -2.68 -3.35 -7.67
C ARG A 35 -3.81 -2.87 -8.59
N GLU A 36 -4.97 -3.53 -8.56
CA GLU A 36 -6.13 -3.13 -9.36
C GLU A 36 -6.58 -1.69 -9.06
N ILE A 37 -6.62 -1.31 -7.78
CA ILE A 37 -7.03 0.04 -7.36
C ILE A 37 -6.02 1.09 -7.83
N LEU A 38 -4.73 0.84 -7.60
CA LEU A 38 -3.65 1.76 -7.97
C LEU A 38 -3.57 1.96 -9.49
N LEU A 39 -3.82 0.92 -10.29
CA LEU A 39 -3.79 1.03 -11.75
C LEU A 39 -5.09 1.65 -12.32
N ARG A 40 -6.23 1.40 -11.69
CA ARG A 40 -7.53 1.90 -12.17
C ARG A 40 -7.75 3.38 -11.85
N ASN A 41 -7.25 3.84 -10.71
CA ASN A 41 -7.34 5.25 -10.32
C ASN A 41 -6.06 5.64 -9.58
N PRO A 42 -4.95 5.81 -10.31
CA PRO A 42 -3.69 6.16 -9.70
C PRO A 42 -3.85 7.50 -8.98
N PRO A 43 -3.54 7.57 -7.67
CA PRO A 43 -3.56 8.85 -6.98
C PRO A 43 -2.52 9.76 -7.63
N ALA A 44 -2.88 11.02 -7.86
CA ALA A 44 -2.08 11.96 -8.65
C ALA A 44 -0.65 12.21 -8.08
N ALA A 45 -0.41 11.81 -6.83
CA ALA A 45 0.87 11.96 -6.15
C ALA A 45 1.75 10.68 -6.17
N LEU A 46 1.28 9.57 -6.76
CA LEU A 46 2.09 8.35 -6.93
C LEU A 46 2.43 8.21 -8.41
N ASP A 47 3.73 8.18 -8.70
CA ASP A 47 4.22 7.75 -10.02
C ASP A 47 4.39 6.22 -10.07
N ASP A 48 4.68 5.69 -11.27
CA ASP A 48 4.84 4.25 -11.49
C ASP A 48 5.90 3.61 -10.58
N VAL A 49 6.95 4.36 -10.19
CA VAL A 49 8.00 3.87 -9.30
C VAL A 49 7.47 3.77 -7.88
N ASP A 50 6.71 4.75 -7.42
CA ASP A 50 6.06 4.67 -6.12
C ASP A 50 5.06 3.51 -6.06
N VAL A 51 4.22 3.34 -7.08
CA VAL A 51 3.28 2.21 -7.16
C VAL A 51 4.02 0.87 -7.05
N ALA A 52 5.15 0.71 -7.75
CA ALA A 52 5.95 -0.50 -7.67
C ALA A 52 6.51 -0.74 -6.25
N ARG A 53 6.96 0.32 -5.56
CA ARG A 53 7.45 0.23 -4.17
C ARG A 53 6.35 -0.18 -3.20
N VAL A 54 5.15 0.38 -3.34
CA VAL A 54 3.99 0.02 -2.51
C VAL A 54 3.63 -1.44 -2.66
N LEU A 55 3.57 -1.92 -3.91
CA LEU A 55 3.28 -3.32 -4.19
C LEU A 55 4.37 -4.24 -3.62
N ALA A 56 5.65 -3.86 -3.74
CA ALA A 56 6.76 -4.62 -3.17
C ALA A 56 6.70 -4.69 -1.64
N ALA A 57 6.36 -3.60 -0.95
CA ALA A 57 6.23 -3.59 0.51
C ALA A 57 5.05 -4.45 1.03
N CYS A 58 4.08 -4.77 0.16
CA CYS A 58 2.92 -5.57 0.51
C CYS A 58 3.01 -7.04 0.09
N SER A 59 3.97 -7.38 -0.78
CA SER A 59 4.18 -8.73 -1.35
C SER A 59 5.02 -9.60 -0.44
#